data_AF-A0A5J4NP42-F1
#
_entry.id   AF-A0A5J4NP42-F1
#
_cell.length_a   1.000
_cell.length_b   1.000
_cell.length_c   1.000
_cell.angle_alpha   90.00
_cell.angle_beta   90.00
_cell.angle_gamma   90.00
#
_symmetry.space_group_name_H-M   'P 1'
#
loop_
_entity.id
_entity.type
_entity.pdbx_description
1 polymer ?
#
loop_
_entity_poly.entity_id
_entity_poly.type
_entity_poly.pdbx_seq_one_letter_code
_entity_poly.pdbx_strand_id
1 'polypeptide(L)'
;MIFVRDIHRKSVSELFEDILKKSQNPIIQNIPKVQLLRLLAILKDLVNGVPLKESIEQCKTVETVSTDEDLNLVDIDVLERKKALMDQQFEQNRISPTDPTFQYDKNVDFPQDQVETSAWDSDEFEI
;
A
#
# COMPACT_ATOMS: atom_id res chain seq x y z
N MET A 1 1.27 14.24 -22.01
CA MET A 1 -0.15 14.60 -21.87
C MET A 1 -0.95 13.30 -21.81
N ILE A 2 -1.74 13.08 -20.76
CA ILE A 2 -2.61 11.89 -20.64
C ILE A 2 -3.92 12.23 -21.33
N PHE A 3 -4.40 11.39 -22.24
CA PHE A 3 -5.71 11.63 -22.85
C PHE A 3 -6.81 11.06 -21.95
N VAL A 4 -7.97 11.70 -21.92
CA VAL A 4 -9.18 11.20 -21.20
C VAL A 4 -9.52 9.76 -21.61
N ARG A 5 -9.20 9.38 -22.84
CA ARG A 5 -9.35 8.00 -23.35
C ARG A 5 -8.46 6.99 -22.61
N ASP A 6 -7.25 7.39 -22.23
CA ASP A 6 -6.32 6.50 -21.51
C ASP A 6 -6.83 6.22 -20.10
N ILE A 7 -7.47 7.21 -19.46
CA ILE A 7 -8.02 7.09 -18.10
C ILE A 7 -9.14 6.06 -18.02
N HIS A 8 -10.00 5.99 -19.04
CA HIS A 8 -11.03 4.95 -19.10
C HIS A 8 -10.42 3.55 -19.28
N ARG A 9 -9.48 3.41 -20.21
CA ARG A 9 -9.00 2.11 -20.67
C ARG A 9 -7.99 1.46 -19.73
N LYS A 10 -7.08 2.25 -19.15
CA LYS A 10 -5.95 1.73 -18.39
C LYS A 10 -6.28 1.55 -16.91
N SER A 11 -5.57 0.61 -16.28
CA SER A 11 -5.57 0.41 -14.84
C SER A 11 -4.93 1.62 -14.12
N VAL A 12 -5.19 1.79 -12.83
CA VAL A 12 -4.58 2.89 -12.05
C VAL A 12 -3.06 2.74 -12.02
N SER A 13 -2.58 1.51 -11.89
CA SER A 13 -1.16 1.13 -11.88
C SER A 13 -0.50 1.41 -13.23
N GLU A 14 -1.16 1.07 -14.34
CA GLU A 14 -0.66 1.38 -15.68
C GLU A 14 -0.57 2.89 -15.94
N LEU A 15 -1.54 3.67 -15.46
CA LEU A 15 -1.53 5.13 -15.56
C LEU A 15 -0.37 5.74 -14.75
N PHE A 16 -0.10 5.18 -13.57
CA PHE A 16 1.02 5.58 -12.73
C PHE A 16 2.37 5.39 -13.45
N GLU A 17 2.61 4.21 -14.03
CA GLU A 17 3.82 3.91 -14.79
C GLU A 17 3.97 4.82 -16.02
N ASP A 18 2.88 5.06 -16.75
CA ASP A 18 2.85 5.98 -17.88
C ASP A 18 3.24 7.41 -17.47
N ILE A 19 2.76 7.87 -16.32
CA ILE A 19 3.07 9.20 -15.77
C ILE A 19 4.53 9.30 -15.39
N LEU A 20 5.07 8.31 -14.68
CA LEU A 20 6.49 8.29 -14.32
C LEU A 20 7.39 8.30 -15.55
N LYS A 21 7.06 7.51 -16.58
CA LYS A 21 7.86 7.43 -17.82
C LYS A 21 7.79 8.72 -18.66
N LYS A 22 6.61 9.35 -18.74
CA LYS A 22 6.39 10.53 -19.60
C LYS A 22 6.71 11.85 -18.91
N SER A 23 6.64 11.90 -17.59
CA SER A 23 6.88 13.13 -16.83
C SER A 23 8.36 13.31 -16.52
N GLN A 24 9.00 14.24 -17.22
CA GLN A 24 10.28 14.81 -16.79
C GLN A 24 10.12 15.87 -15.70
N ASN A 25 8.89 16.10 -15.21
CA ASN A 25 8.65 17.12 -14.20
C ASN A 25 9.12 16.63 -12.83
N PRO A 26 10.06 17.35 -12.16
CA PRO A 26 10.59 16.95 -10.86
C PRO A 26 9.54 16.88 -9.77
N ILE A 27 8.44 17.63 -9.90
CA ILE A 27 7.33 17.62 -8.94
C ILE A 27 6.70 16.23 -8.89
N ILE A 28 6.46 15.59 -10.04
CA ILE A 28 5.82 14.27 -10.09
C ILE A 28 6.72 13.18 -9.50
N GLN A 29 8.04 13.31 -9.67
CA GLN A 29 9.01 12.35 -9.14
C GLN A 29 9.14 12.43 -7.62
N ASN A 30 8.83 13.58 -7.02
CA ASN A 30 8.93 13.81 -5.57
C ASN A 30 7.61 13.52 -4.82
N ILE A 31 6.51 13.22 -5.53
CA ILE A 31 5.24 12.87 -4.87
C ILE A 31 5.32 11.42 -4.37
N PRO A 32 4.93 11.14 -3.11
CA PRO A 32 4.86 9.78 -2.60
C PRO A 32 3.97 8.90 -3.48
N LYS A 33 4.42 7.67 -3.78
CA LYS A 33 3.71 6.73 -4.64
C LYS A 33 2.23 6.55 -4.24
N VAL A 34 1.96 6.44 -2.94
CA VAL A 34 0.61 6.30 -2.38
C VAL A 34 -0.29 7.49 -2.77
N GLN A 35 0.23 8.72 -2.65
CA GLN A 35 -0.54 9.93 -2.96
C GLN A 35 -0.85 10.02 -4.46
N LEU A 36 0.12 9.66 -5.32
CA LEU A 36 -0.09 9.69 -6.77
C LEU A 36 -1.11 8.63 -7.20
N LEU A 37 -1.00 7.40 -6.68
CA LEU A 37 -1.98 6.34 -6.96
C LEU A 37 -3.39 6.73 -6.49
N ARG A 38 -3.52 7.32 -5.30
CA ARG A 38 -4.80 7.84 -4.79
C ARG A 38 -5.39 8.91 -5.71
N LEU A 39 -4.57 9.86 -6.16
CA LEU A 39 -5.03 10.92 -7.06
C LEU A 39 -5.52 10.35 -8.39
N LEU A 40 -4.82 9.35 -8.94
CA LEU A 40 -5.21 8.70 -10.19
C LEU A 40 -6.49 7.87 -10.05
N ALA A 41 -6.68 7.18 -8.92
CA ALA A 41 -7.92 6.49 -8.61
C ALA A 41 -9.10 7.47 -8.56
N ILE A 42 -8.97 8.58 -7.81
CA ILE A 42 -10.00 9.61 -7.72
C ILE A 42 -10.31 10.20 -9.10
N LEU A 43 -9.28 10.50 -9.88
CA LEU A 43 -9.46 11.06 -11.21
C LEU A 43 -10.17 10.09 -12.17
N LYS A 44 -9.85 8.80 -12.08
CA LYS A 44 -10.54 7.74 -12.84
C LYS A 44 -12.02 7.66 -12.45
N ASP A 45 -12.32 7.68 -11.15
CA ASP A 45 -13.68 7.64 -10.62
C ASP A 45 -14.51 8.85 -11.08
N LEU A 46 -13.94 10.05 -11.00
CA LEU A 46 -14.58 11.28 -11.47
C LEU A 46 -14.89 11.23 -12.98
N VAL A 47 -13.98 10.70 -13.79
CA VAL A 47 -14.19 10.53 -15.23
C VAL A 47 -15.29 9.51 -15.52
N ASN A 48 -15.44 8.50 -14.67
CA ASN A 48 -16.52 7.51 -14.75
C ASN A 48 -17.85 8.01 -14.16
N GLY A 49 -17.92 9.24 -13.63
CA GLY A 49 -19.14 9.84 -13.08
C GLY A 49 -19.41 9.52 -11.61
N VAL A 50 -18.46 8.92 -10.90
CA VAL A 50 -18.56 8.70 -9.45
C VAL A 50 -18.35 10.05 -8.73
N PRO A 51 -19.20 10.41 -7.76
CA PRO A 51 -19.05 11.68 -7.04
C PRO A 51 -17.77 11.69 -6.21
N LEU A 52 -17.11 12.85 -6.17
CA LEU A 52 -15.83 13.05 -5.47
C LEU A 52 -15.85 12.52 -4.03
N LYS A 53 -16.93 12.80 -3.30
CA LYS A 53 -17.07 12.39 -1.89
C LYS A 53 -17.02 10.87 -1.75
N GLU A 54 -17.72 10.15 -2.63
CA GLU A 54 -17.77 8.69 -2.60
C GLU A 54 -16.42 8.08 -2.96
N SER A 55 -15.76 8.60 -4.00
CA SER A 55 -14.41 8.15 -4.38
C SER A 55 -13.37 8.36 -3.27
N ILE A 56 -13.45 9.47 -2.53
CA ILE A 56 -12.58 9.72 -1.38
C ILE A 56 -12.83 8.69 -0.27
N GLU A 57 -14.08 8.38 0.05
CA GLU A 57 -14.39 7.38 1.07
C GLU A 57 -13.93 5.98 0.63
N GLN A 58 -14.13 5.60 -0.62
CA GLN A 58 -13.62 4.33 -1.17
C GLN A 58 -12.09 4.26 -1.07
N CYS A 59 -11.38 5.36 -1.38
CA CYS A 59 -9.93 5.41 -1.23
C CYS A 59 -9.48 5.25 0.22
N LYS A 60 -10.20 5.81 1.21
CA LYS A 60 -9.87 5.63 2.63
C LYS A 60 -9.99 4.16 3.04
N THR A 61 -11.02 3.47 2.57
CA THR A 61 -11.19 2.03 2.85
C THR A 61 -10.04 1.21 2.29
N VAL A 62 -9.62 1.50 1.04
CA VAL A 62 -8.47 0.83 0.41
C VAL A 62 -7.14 1.18 1.09
N GLU A 63 -7.02 2.39 1.62
CA GLU A 63 -5.85 2.91 2.34
C GLU A 63 -5.83 2.49 3.82
N THR A 64 -6.68 1.55 4.24
CA THR A 64 -6.64 0.95 5.56
C THR A 64 -6.15 -0.48 5.44
N VAL A 65 -4.97 -0.78 6.02
CA VAL A 65 -4.43 -2.14 6.06
C VAL A 65 -5.04 -2.86 7.27
N SER A 66 -5.94 -3.82 7.03
CA SER A 66 -6.46 -4.71 8.07
C SER A 66 -5.56 -5.95 8.16
N THR A 67 -5.33 -6.44 9.37
CA THR A 67 -4.58 -7.69 9.63
C THR A 67 -5.35 -8.94 9.24
N ASP A 68 -6.68 -8.84 9.15
CA ASP A 68 -7.59 -9.99 8.98
C ASP A 68 -8.05 -10.16 7.53
N GLU A 69 -7.53 -9.32 6.62
CA GLU A 69 -7.95 -9.30 5.23
C GLU A 69 -7.14 -10.27 4.36
N ASP A 70 -7.82 -11.12 3.61
CA ASP A 70 -7.19 -12.00 2.64
C ASP A 70 -6.79 -11.23 1.37
N LEU A 71 -5.51 -10.85 1.30
CA LEU A 71 -4.94 -10.13 0.16
C LEU A 71 -4.93 -10.94 -1.14
N ASN A 72 -5.14 -12.28 -1.10
CA ASN A 72 -5.19 -13.09 -2.32
C ASN A 72 -6.50 -12.94 -3.09
N LEU A 73 -7.56 -12.43 -2.44
CA LEU A 73 -8.88 -12.21 -3.05
C LEU A 73 -9.04 -10.79 -3.61
N VAL A 74 -8.05 -9.92 -3.36
CA VAL A 74 -8.09 -8.51 -3.71
C VAL A 74 -7.66 -8.31 -5.17
N ASP A 75 -8.29 -7.35 -5.85
CA ASP A 75 -7.91 -6.96 -7.20
C ASP A 75 -6.46 -6.44 -7.29
N ILE A 76 -5.80 -6.67 -8.43
CA ILE A 76 -4.39 -6.33 -8.65
C ILE A 76 -4.13 -4.83 -8.41
N ASP A 77 -4.99 -3.93 -8.88
CA ASP A 77 -4.78 -2.48 -8.68
C ASP A 77 -4.92 -2.08 -7.21
N VAL A 78 -5.82 -2.75 -6.48
CA VAL A 78 -6.00 -2.52 -5.04
C VAL A 78 -4.81 -3.08 -4.26
N LEU A 79 -4.31 -4.26 -4.65
CA LEU A 79 -3.14 -4.88 -4.07
C LEU A 79 -1.89 -4.01 -4.22
N GLU A 80 -1.67 -3.43 -5.40
CA GLU A 80 -0.54 -2.51 -5.62
C GLU A 80 -0.60 -1.26 -4.75
N ARG A 81 -1.81 -0.72 -4.54
CA ARG A 81 -2.01 0.44 -3.64
C ARG A 81 -1.71 0.08 -2.19
N LYS A 82 -2.18 -1.08 -1.73
CA LYS A 82 -1.90 -1.57 -0.37
C LYS A 82 -0.43 -1.85 -0.15
N LYS A 83 0.25 -2.45 -1.14
CA LYS A 83 1.70 -2.62 -1.11
C LYS A 83 2.42 -1.29 -0.96
N ALA A 84 2.07 -0.30 -1.78
CA ALA A 84 2.69 1.02 -1.70
C ALA A 84 2.46 1.70 -0.34
N LEU A 85 1.29 1.49 0.27
CA LEU A 85 0.98 1.98 1.61
C LEU A 85 1.84 1.29 2.68
N MET A 86 1.95 -0.03 2.63
CA MET A 86 2.80 -0.80 3.54
C MET A 86 4.27 -0.39 3.41
N ASP A 87 4.78 -0.21 2.19
CA ASP A 87 6.14 0.29 1.95
C ASP A 87 6.35 1.67 2.60
N GLN A 88 5.38 2.57 2.46
CA GLN A 88 5.45 3.90 3.07
C GLN A 88 5.42 3.84 4.61
N GLN A 89 4.55 3.00 5.18
CA GLN A 89 4.47 2.80 6.63
C GLN A 89 5.75 2.16 7.18
N PHE A 90 6.34 1.22 6.45
CA PHE A 90 7.61 0.62 6.81
C PHE A 90 8.71 1.67 6.88
N GLU A 91 8.89 2.48 5.83
CA GLU A 91 9.91 3.52 5.80
C GLU A 91 9.74 4.57 6.92
N GLN A 92 8.50 4.90 7.29
CA GLN A 92 8.20 5.81 8.39
C GLN A 92 8.55 5.23 9.76
N ASN A 93 8.35 3.91 9.94
CA ASN A 93 8.59 3.22 11.21
C ASN A 93 9.99 2.58 11.28
N ARG A 94 10.79 2.68 10.22
CA ARG A 94 12.11 2.06 10.15
C ARG A 94 13.08 2.79 11.08
N ILE A 95 13.54 2.07 12.10
CA ILE A 95 14.61 2.54 12.99
C ILE A 95 15.96 2.18 12.34
N SER A 96 16.74 3.17 11.97
CA SER A 96 18.06 2.97 11.37
C SER A 96 19.06 2.45 12.41
N PRO A 97 20.06 1.62 12.05
CA PRO A 97 21.15 1.24 12.95
C PRO A 97 21.94 2.44 13.54
N THR A 98 21.88 3.59 12.88
CA THR A 98 22.50 4.84 13.33
C THR A 98 21.61 5.63 14.28
N ASP A 99 20.36 5.21 14.48
CA ASP A 99 19.41 5.89 15.37
C ASP A 99 19.77 5.61 16.83
N PRO A 100 19.79 6.61 17.74
CA PRO A 100 20.08 6.41 19.15
C PRO A 100 19.12 5.44 19.86
N THR A 101 17.92 5.26 19.33
CA THR A 101 16.91 4.34 19.86
C THR A 101 17.02 2.92 19.29
N PHE A 102 17.92 2.70 18.34
CA PHE A 102 18.16 1.39 17.76
C PHE A 102 18.74 0.44 18.81
N GLN A 103 18.05 -0.66 19.03
CA GLN A 103 18.48 -1.72 19.92
C GLN A 103 18.69 -2.99 19.10
N TYR A 104 19.91 -3.52 19.13
CA TYR A 104 20.20 -4.86 18.62
C TYR A 104 19.50 -5.89 19.50
N ASP A 105 18.93 -6.94 18.89
CA ASP A 105 18.23 -8.02 19.59
C ASP A 105 17.18 -7.51 20.59
N LYS A 106 16.31 -6.60 20.12
CA LYS A 106 15.20 -6.07 20.92
C LYS A 106 14.26 -7.21 21.34
N ASN A 107 14.44 -7.68 22.56
CA ASN A 107 13.53 -8.63 23.20
C ASN A 107 12.26 -7.89 23.62
N VAL A 108 11.11 -8.39 23.18
CA VAL A 108 9.80 -7.90 23.58
C VAL A 108 9.02 -9.08 24.17
N ASP A 109 8.44 -8.87 25.34
CA ASP A 109 7.52 -9.85 25.92
C ASP A 109 6.18 -9.73 25.19
N PHE A 110 5.87 -10.73 24.38
CA PHE A 110 4.56 -10.84 23.75
C PHE A 110 3.50 -11.20 24.81
N PRO A 111 2.31 -10.60 24.77
CA PRO A 111 1.24 -10.95 25.70
C PRO A 111 0.87 -12.44 25.54
N GLN A 112 1.05 -13.21 26.61
CA GLN A 112 0.83 -14.68 26.59
C GLN A 112 -0.61 -15.06 26.25
N ASP A 113 -1.57 -14.17 26.48
CA ASP A 113 -3.00 -14.40 26.26
C ASP A 113 -3.41 -14.38 24.76
N GLN A 114 -2.49 -14.04 23.85
CA GLN A 114 -2.74 -13.94 22.40
C GLN A 114 -1.79 -14.80 21.55
N VAL A 115 -1.08 -15.74 22.18
CA VAL A 115 -0.17 -16.63 21.46
C VAL A 115 -0.99 -17.72 20.78
N GLU A 116 -1.21 -17.57 19.47
CA GLU A 116 -1.78 -18.64 18.65
C GLU A 116 -0.72 -19.73 18.46
N THR A 117 -1.03 -20.96 18.88
CA THR A 117 -0.15 -22.11 18.68
C THR A 117 -0.21 -22.52 17.21
N SER A 118 0.89 -22.36 16.48
CA SER A 118 1.03 -22.84 15.10
C SER A 118 1.51 -24.30 15.10
N ALA A 119 1.20 -25.05 14.02
CA ALA A 119 1.75 -26.40 13.83
C ALA A 119 3.29 -26.42 13.65
N TRP A 120 3.93 -25.25 13.59
CA TRP A 120 5.38 -25.06 13.62
C TRP A 120 5.94 -24.97 15.05
N ASP A 121 5.09 -24.73 16.05
CA ASP A 121 5.47 -24.64 17.47
C ASP A 121 5.50 -26.01 18.15
N SER A 122 5.02 -27.05 17.47
CA SER A 122 5.15 -28.43 17.95
C SER A 122 6.53 -28.97 17.61
N ASP A 123 7.29 -29.36 18.62
CA ASP A 123 8.55 -30.11 18.53
C ASP A 123 8.38 -31.53 17.96
N GLU A 124 7.31 -31.81 17.22
CA GLU A 124 7.07 -33.08 16.50
C GLU A 124 7.98 -33.20 15.26
N PHE A 125 9.28 -33.04 15.46
CA PHE A 125 10.32 -33.68 14.66
C PHE A 125 11.16 -34.56 15.59
N GLU A 126 10.51 -35.49 16.30
CA GLU A 126 11.20 -36.68 16.79
C GLU A 126 11.37 -37.66 15.62
N ILE A 127 12.63 -38.05 15.38
CA ILE A 127 13.11 -38.95 14.31
C ILE A 127 12.47 -40.33 14.40
#